data_AF-A0A075JTZ5-F1
#
_entry.id   AF-A0A075JTZ5-F1
#
_cell.length_a   1.000
_cell.length_b   1.000
_cell.length_c   1.000
_cell.angle_alpha   90.00
_cell.angle_beta   90.00
_cell.angle_gamma   90.00
#
_symmetry.space_group_name_H-M   'P 1'
#
loop_
_entity.id
_entity.type
_entity.pdbx_description
1 polymer ?
#
loop_
_entity_poly.entity_id
_entity_poly.type
_entity_poly.pdbx_seq_one_letter_code
_entity_poly.pdbx_strand_id
1 'polypeptide(L)' 'MKEATDTNEFENTINAVNHLTEDDAKSLLRLIYGFVDTAMTGNGGDKVKLEVVDKVSNIYKRISDLNELRNK' A
#
# COMPACT_ATOMS: atom_id res chain seq x y z
N MET A 1 12.83 21.23 8.08
CA MET A 1 13.37 19.91 7.68
C MET A 1 12.30 18.85 7.94
N LYS A 2 11.40 18.63 6.99
CA LYS A 2 10.43 17.52 7.01
C LYS A 2 10.31 16.83 5.64
N GLU A 3 10.63 17.54 4.57
CA GLU A 3 10.50 17.05 3.19
C GLU A 3 11.52 15.96 2.79
N ALA A 4 12.71 15.91 3.42
CA ALA A 4 13.72 14.92 3.06
C ALA A 4 13.41 13.49 3.56
N THR A 5 12.54 13.35 4.56
CA THR A 5 12.16 12.04 5.15
C THR A 5 11.05 11.34 4.38
N ASP A 6 10.11 12.10 3.80
CA ASP A 6 8.94 11.52 3.12
C ASP A 6 9.30 10.90 1.76
N THR A 7 10.23 11.50 1.01
CA THR A 7 10.67 10.97 -0.29
C THR A 7 11.35 9.60 -0.14
N ASN A 8 12.16 9.44 0.92
CA ASN A 8 12.83 8.16 1.21
C ASN A 8 11.82 7.06 1.58
N GLU A 9 10.74 7.37 2.31
CA GLU A 9 9.73 6.38 2.69
C GLU A 9 8.95 5.86 1.47
N PHE A 10 8.60 6.76 0.55
CA PHE A 10 7.92 6.40 -0.69
C PHE A 10 8.83 5.59 -1.63
N GLU A 11 10.09 6.01 -1.82
CA GLU A 11 11.05 5.29 -2.65
C GLU A 11 11.37 3.90 -2.08
N ASN A 12 11.53 3.78 -0.76
CA ASN A 12 11.74 2.49 -0.09
C ASN A 12 10.54 1.55 -0.25
N THR A 13 9.33 2.09 -0.18
CA THR A 13 8.09 1.34 -0.44
C THR A 13 8.05 0.80 -1.86
N ILE A 14 8.34 1.64 -2.86
CA ILE A 14 8.36 1.24 -4.28
C ILE A 14 9.45 0.19 -4.51
N ASN A 15 10.63 0.37 -3.93
CA ASN A 15 11.68 -0.64 -3.98
C ASN A 15 11.23 -1.95 -3.33
N ALA A 16 10.56 -1.93 -2.18
CA ALA A 16 10.05 -3.14 -1.54
C ALA A 16 9.01 -3.87 -2.42
N VAL A 17 8.12 -3.13 -3.09
CA VAL A 17 7.18 -3.69 -4.07
C VAL A 17 7.91 -4.33 -5.26
N ASN A 18 8.99 -3.73 -5.76
CA ASN A 18 9.78 -4.27 -6.87
C ASN A 18 10.47 -5.61 -6.54
N HIS A 19 10.61 -5.95 -5.25
CA HIS A 19 11.19 -7.23 -4.79
C HIS A 19 10.11 -8.28 -4.45
N LEU A 20 8.84 -8.02 -4.76
CA LEU A 20 7.80 -9.04 -4.65
C LEU A 20 7.94 -10.07 -5.77
N THR A 21 7.53 -11.32 -5.48
CA THR A 21 7.32 -12.30 -6.54
C THR A 21 6.13 -11.88 -7.40
N GLU A 22 6.01 -12.40 -8.61
CA GLU A 22 4.88 -12.08 -9.49
C GLU A 22 3.53 -12.42 -8.84
N ASP A 23 3.44 -13.55 -8.14
CA ASP A 23 2.22 -13.98 -7.45
C ASP A 23 1.88 -13.09 -6.25
N ASP A 24 2.88 -12.65 -5.48
CA ASP A 24 2.71 -11.70 -4.38
C ASP A 24 2.26 -10.34 -4.90
N ALA A 25 2.86 -9.85 -5.99
CA ALA A 25 2.51 -8.59 -6.62
C ALA A 25 1.07 -8.60 -7.16
N LYS A 26 0.66 -9.70 -7.81
CA LYS A 26 -0.74 -9.90 -8.25
C LYS A 26 -1.72 -9.92 -7.08
N SER A 27 -1.35 -10.57 -5.98
CA SER A 27 -2.19 -10.66 -4.78
C SER A 27 -2.34 -9.28 -4.11
N LEU A 28 -1.25 -8.53 -3.97
CA LEU A 28 -1.26 -7.16 -3.47
C LEU A 28 -2.13 -6.25 -4.35
N LEU A 29 -1.99 -6.33 -5.67
CA LEU A 29 -2.80 -5.55 -6.61
C LEU A 29 -4.29 -5.86 -6.47
N ARG A 30 -4.68 -7.14 -6.38
CA ARG A 30 -6.08 -7.55 -6.16
C ARG A 30 -6.65 -6.98 -4.87
N LEU A 31 -5.85 -6.96 -3.80
CA LEU A 31 -6.26 -6.47 -2.49
C LEU A 31 -6.47 -4.95 -2.50
N ILE A 32 -5.55 -4.19 -3.11
CA ILE A 32 -5.70 -2.74 -3.31
C ILE A 32 -6.92 -2.44 -4.17
N TYR A 33 -7.11 -3.18 -5.27
CA TYR A 33 -8.27 -3.02 -6.14
C TYR A 33 -9.58 -3.24 -5.39
N GLY A 34 -9.69 -4.28 -4.57
CA GLY A 34 -10.90 -4.54 -3.77
C GLY A 34 -11.25 -3.40 -2.80
N PHE A 35 -10.26 -2.75 -2.19
CA PHE A 35 -10.50 -1.57 -1.35
C PHE A 35 -11.01 -0.38 -2.17
N VAL A 36 -10.38 -0.09 -3.31
CA VAL A 36 -10.79 1.01 -4.19
C VAL A 36 -12.20 0.77 -4.73
N ASP A 37 -12.49 -0.43 -5.21
CA ASP A 37 -13.81 -0.80 -5.72
C ASP A 37 -14.89 -0.64 -4.64
N THR A 38 -14.62 -1.11 -3.42
CA THR A 38 -15.54 -0.94 -2.28
C THR A 38 -15.79 0.53 -1.96
N ALA A 39 -14.77 1.39 -2.02
CA ALA A 39 -14.94 2.83 -1.79
C ALA A 39 -15.72 3.53 -2.91
N MET A 40 -15.58 3.06 -4.14
CA MET A 40 -16.21 3.67 -5.31
C MET A 40 -17.66 3.21 -5.52
N THR A 41 -17.96 1.96 -5.18
CA THR A 41 -19.27 1.35 -5.42
C THR A 41 -20.14 1.25 -4.15
N GLY A 42 -19.53 1.38 -2.97
CA GLY A 42 -20.21 1.28 -1.69
C GLY A 42 -20.97 2.55 -1.30
N ASN A 43 -21.95 2.39 -0.40
CA ASN A 43 -22.81 3.48 0.09
C ASN A 43 -22.17 4.35 1.18
N GLY A 44 -20.85 4.31 1.32
CA GLY A 44 -20.11 4.94 2.41
C GLY A 44 -19.77 6.42 2.21
N GLY A 45 -19.98 6.94 1.00
CA GLY A 45 -19.65 8.32 0.63
C GLY A 45 -18.17 8.66 0.82
N ASP A 46 -17.86 9.95 0.92
CA ASP A 46 -16.47 10.44 0.94
C ASP A 46 -15.69 9.99 2.19
N LYS A 47 -16.38 9.70 3.29
CA LYS A 47 -15.75 9.14 4.50
C LYS A 47 -15.04 7.82 4.19
N VAL A 48 -15.70 6.90 3.49
CA VAL A 48 -15.10 5.59 3.16
C VAL A 48 -13.97 5.72 2.14
N LYS A 49 -14.05 6.70 1.22
CA LYS A 49 -12.96 6.99 0.29
C LYS A 49 -11.68 7.42 1.04
N LEU A 50 -11.81 8.32 2.02
CA LEU A 50 -10.68 8.75 2.85
C LEU A 50 -10.10 7.60 3.68
N GLU A 51 -10.96 6.77 4.29
CA GLU A 51 -10.51 5.58 5.02
C GLU A 51 -9.75 4.59 4.12
N VAL A 52 -10.18 4.44 2.86
CA VAL A 52 -9.49 3.56 1.91
C VAL A 52 -8.14 4.14 1.48
N VAL A 53 -8.04 5.45 1.25
CA VAL A 53 -6.75 6.11 0.98
C VAL A 53 -5.76 5.85 2.12
N ASP A 54 -6.19 6.04 3.37
CA ASP A 54 -5.36 5.76 4.55
C ASP A 54 -4.98 4.28 4.64
N LYS A 55 -5.91 3.36 4.39
CA LYS A 55 -5.62 1.90 4.41
C LYS A 55 -4.59 1.52 3.35
N VAL A 56 -4.76 1.99 2.11
CA VAL A 56 -3.83 1.70 1.01
C VAL A 56 -2.45 2.27 1.32
N SER A 57 -2.38 3.52 1.79
CA SER A 57 -1.11 4.14 2.23
C SER A 57 -0.42 3.33 3.33
N ASN A 58 -1.17 2.87 4.33
CA ASN A 58 -0.63 2.04 5.41
C ASN A 58 -0.16 0.65 4.95
N ILE A 59 -0.81 0.04 3.95
CA ILE A 59 -0.36 -1.23 3.37
C ILE A 59 1.03 -1.03 2.78
N TYR A 60 1.18 0.01 1.93
CA TYR A 60 2.43 0.35 1.29
C TYR A 60 3.58 0.55 2.29
N LYS A 61 3.36 1.33 3.34
CA LYS A 61 4.36 1.55 4.41
C LYS A 61 4.85 0.28 5.10
N ARG A 62 4.02 -0.78 5.15
CA ARG A 62 4.36 -2.05 5.82
C ARG A 62 5.06 -3.05 4.91
N ILE A 63 5.13 -2.82 3.59
CA ILE A 63 5.72 -3.78 2.64
C ILE A 63 7.22 -3.95 2.90
N SER A 64 7.92 -2.87 3.27
CA SER A 64 9.33 -2.94 3.68
C SER A 64 9.53 -3.92 4.84
N ASP A 65 8.73 -3.77 5.90
CA ASP A 65 8.85 -4.57 7.13
C ASP A 65 8.54 -6.04 6.87
N LEU A 66 7.54 -6.32 6.03
CA LEU A 66 7.16 -7.68 5.65
C LEU A 66 8.25 -8.38 4.81
N ASN A 67 8.91 -7.63 3.92
CA ASN A 67 10.05 -8.15 3.16
C ASN A 67 11.26 -8.44 4.05
N GLU A 68 11.55 -7.60 5.03
CA GLU A 68 12.61 -7.85 6.02
C GLU A 68 12.35 -9.15 6.81
N LEU A 69 11.10 -9.41 7.19
CA LEU A 69 10.70 -10.64 7.87
C LEU A 69 10.83 -11.88 7.00
N ARG A 70 10.54 -11.78 5.70
CA ARG A 70 10.64 -12.89 4.74
C ARG A 70 12.10 -13.32 4.47
N ASN A 71 13.03 -12.38 4.60
CA ASN A 71 14.45 -12.60 4.33
C ASN A 71 15.26 -13.03 5.58
N LYS A 72 14.61 -13.22 6.73
CA LYS A 72 15.19 -13.80 7.96
C LYS A 72 14.95 -15.30 8.04
#